data_AF-A0A510TXZ5-F1
#
_entry.id   AF-A0A510TXZ5-F1
#
_cell.length_a   1.000
_cell.length_b   1.000
_cell.length_c   1.000
_cell.angle_alpha   90.00
_cell.angle_beta   90.00
_cell.angle_gamma   90.00
#
_symmetry.space_group_name_H-M   'P 1'
#
loop_
_entity.id
_entity.type
_entity.pdbx_description
1 polymer ?
#
loop_
_entity_poly.entity_id
_entity_poly.type
_entity_poly.pdbx_seq_one_letter_code
_entity_poly.pdbx_strand_id
1 'polypeptide(L)'
;MAARQNRIIYRFLLLGCIVLLGACSDQKKAGTAGQESIPTYQVKASYGINVDDPKALVASADYSFVGIVKRETGTSYQNPIPLEQADGTTKKMGEAYTHYTVQVLANLKNKLVTERSIKVTKQGGIREDHSAYDVLAGDSLLKADQAYVFNAYAQADGTLLVSGKNSTVPIKDKPVDAIADSSVVKTYQAAVGTLSAKELEAKQKASDDAQNSQ
;
A
#
# COMPACT_ATOMS: atom_id res chain seq x y z
N MET A 1 -26.15 72.82 15.65
CA MET A 1 -25.60 71.85 16.64
C MET A 1 -24.11 71.70 16.30
N ALA A 2 -23.22 72.47 16.94
CA ALA A 2 -22.33 72.07 18.05
C ALA A 2 -21.53 70.78 17.71
N ALA A 3 -20.19 70.69 17.71
CA ALA A 3 -19.11 71.36 18.44
C ALA A 3 -17.78 71.26 17.62
N ARG A 4 -16.97 72.33 17.48
CA ARG A 4 -15.74 72.71 18.26
C ARG A 4 -14.56 71.70 18.16
N GLN A 5 -13.44 72.06 17.49
CA GLN A 5 -12.14 72.58 18.04
C GLN A 5 -11.34 71.52 18.85
N ASN A 6 -10.02 71.26 18.77
CA ASN A 6 -8.77 71.93 18.31
C ASN A 6 -7.69 70.81 18.15
N ARG A 7 -6.78 70.79 17.15
CA ARG A 7 -5.45 71.46 17.02
C ARG A 7 -4.46 71.25 18.19
N ILE A 8 -3.26 70.71 17.89
CA ILE A 8 -1.87 70.97 18.40
C ILE A 8 -0.96 69.87 17.75
N ILE A 9 -0.24 70.07 16.64
CA ILE A 9 1.08 70.71 16.43
C ILE A 9 2.18 70.19 17.38
N TYR A 10 3.17 69.45 16.87
CA TYR A 10 4.60 69.76 17.07
C TYR A 10 5.46 69.09 15.97
N ARG A 11 6.33 69.92 15.38
CA ARG A 11 7.36 69.63 14.37
C ARG A 11 8.70 69.32 15.07
N PHE A 12 9.68 68.93 14.23
CA PHE A 12 11.16 68.88 14.40
C PHE A 12 11.72 67.47 14.68
N LEU A 13 12.42 66.78 13.77
CA LEU A 13 13.62 67.08 12.94
C LEU A 13 14.94 66.95 13.72
N LEU A 14 15.69 65.86 13.47
CA LEU A 14 17.16 65.66 13.54
C LEU A 14 17.43 64.13 13.59
N LEU A 15 17.83 63.46 12.50
CA LEU A 15 19.22 63.31 12.02
C LEU A 15 20.22 62.91 13.11
N GLY A 16 20.66 61.65 13.12
CA GLY A 16 21.79 61.23 13.97
C GLY A 16 22.09 59.73 14.00
N CYS A 17 23.18 59.36 13.32
CA CYS A 17 24.05 58.18 13.56
C CYS A 17 23.58 56.77 13.14
N ILE A 18 24.20 56.35 12.03
CA ILE A 18 24.56 54.97 11.69
C ILE A 18 25.34 54.31 12.84
N VAL A 19 24.90 53.13 13.29
CA VAL A 19 25.81 52.04 13.71
C VAL A 19 25.23 50.71 13.21
N LEU A 20 25.98 50.09 12.29
CA LEU A 20 25.83 48.70 11.90
C LEU A 20 26.30 47.80 13.05
N LEU A 21 25.41 46.95 13.56
CA LEU A 21 25.79 45.72 14.24
C LEU A 21 25.01 44.57 13.60
N GLY A 22 25.66 43.92 12.63
CA GLY A 22 25.29 42.58 12.21
C GLY A 22 25.58 41.61 13.35
N ALA A 23 24.56 41.36 14.17
CA ALA A 23 24.55 40.20 15.04
C ALA A 23 23.98 39.03 14.21
N CYS A 24 24.88 38.22 13.65
CA CYS A 24 24.56 36.85 13.25
C CYS A 24 24.02 36.17 14.50
N SER A 25 22.70 36.11 14.59
CA SER A 25 22.04 35.20 15.52
C SER A 25 22.20 33.82 14.89
N ASP A 26 23.08 33.01 15.48
CA ASP A 26 23.00 31.56 15.36
C ASP A 26 21.63 31.14 15.91
N GLN A 27 20.62 31.23 15.06
CA GLN A 27 19.43 30.42 15.23
C GLN A 27 19.90 28.99 15.04
N LYS A 28 20.32 28.37 16.16
CA LYS A 28 20.14 26.93 16.34
C LYS A 28 18.69 26.68 16.00
N LYS A 29 18.46 26.22 14.76
CA LYS A 29 17.22 25.55 14.39
C LYS A 29 17.02 24.52 15.48
N ALA A 30 16.05 24.75 16.35
CA ALA A 30 15.51 23.70 17.16
C ALA A 30 15.15 22.61 16.16
N GLY A 31 15.95 21.55 16.14
CA GLY A 31 15.65 20.37 15.35
C GLY A 31 14.23 20.00 15.72
N THR A 32 13.34 19.98 14.72
CA THR A 32 12.11 19.23 14.81
C THR A 32 12.49 17.87 15.38
N ALA A 33 12.11 17.59 16.63
CA ALA A 33 12.25 16.27 17.21
C ALA A 33 11.69 15.29 16.16
N GLY A 34 12.59 14.48 15.60
CA GLY A 34 12.25 13.60 14.49
C GLY A 34 11.10 12.73 14.93
N GLN A 35 9.98 12.83 14.24
CA GLN A 35 8.87 11.91 14.43
C GLN A 35 9.41 10.52 14.10
N GLU A 36 9.65 9.69 15.12
CA GLU A 36 10.16 8.33 14.91
C GLU A 36 9.18 7.61 13.99
N SER A 37 9.66 7.17 12.83
CA SER A 37 8.82 6.40 11.91
C SER A 37 8.56 5.02 12.50
N ILE A 38 7.30 4.57 12.45
CA ILE A 38 6.92 3.22 12.88
C ILE A 38 7.79 2.19 12.12
N PRO A 39 8.55 1.33 12.82
CA PRO A 39 9.48 0.40 12.17
C PRO A 39 8.73 -0.65 11.34
N THR A 40 9.39 -1.18 10.31
CA THR A 40 8.89 -2.31 9.52
C THR A 40 9.83 -3.50 9.66
N TYR A 41 9.28 -4.66 10.02
CA TYR A 41 10.00 -5.93 10.13
C TYR A 41 9.63 -6.88 9.01
N GLN A 42 10.64 -7.62 8.55
CA GLN A 42 10.46 -8.67 7.54
C GLN A 42 10.26 -10.01 8.25
N VAL A 43 9.11 -10.62 8.05
CA VAL A 43 8.77 -11.94 8.60
C VAL A 43 9.23 -13.02 7.62
N LYS A 44 9.99 -14.00 8.11
CA LYS A 44 10.46 -15.10 7.25
C LYS A 44 9.26 -15.90 6.71
N ALA A 45 9.27 -16.14 5.41
CA ALA A 45 8.26 -16.94 4.72
C ALA A 45 8.90 -18.22 4.15
N SER A 46 8.11 -19.29 4.10
CA SER A 46 8.42 -20.51 3.35
C SER A 46 7.32 -20.73 2.33
N TYR A 47 7.69 -21.06 1.10
CA TYR A 47 6.75 -21.16 -0.03
C TYR A 47 6.66 -22.59 -0.54
N GLY A 48 5.44 -23.06 -0.80
CA GLY A 48 5.20 -24.38 -1.43
C GLY A 48 5.47 -24.41 -2.94
N ILE A 49 5.78 -23.25 -3.54
CA ILE A 49 6.08 -23.07 -4.96
C ILE A 49 7.32 -22.19 -5.12
N ASN A 50 7.94 -22.22 -6.30
CA ASN A 50 8.97 -21.25 -6.65
C ASN A 50 8.34 -19.89 -6.96
N VAL A 51 8.28 -19.01 -5.96
CA VAL A 51 7.72 -17.65 -6.10
C VAL A 51 8.56 -16.71 -6.97
N ASP A 52 9.75 -17.10 -7.39
CA ASP A 52 10.57 -16.34 -8.34
C ASP A 52 10.33 -16.77 -9.80
N ASP A 53 9.56 -17.83 -10.04
CA ASP A 53 9.12 -18.25 -11.36
C ASP A 53 7.69 -17.75 -11.64
N PRO A 54 7.49 -16.80 -12.57
CA PRO A 54 6.16 -16.32 -12.95
C PRO A 54 5.22 -17.45 -13.38
N LYS A 55 5.71 -18.53 -14.01
CA LYS A 55 4.88 -19.66 -14.43
C LYS A 55 4.31 -20.41 -13.23
N ALA A 56 5.15 -20.72 -12.24
CA ALA A 56 4.72 -21.38 -11.01
C ALA A 56 3.71 -20.51 -10.23
N LEU A 57 3.94 -19.19 -10.17
CA LEU A 57 3.02 -18.24 -9.54
C LEU A 57 1.65 -18.21 -10.21
N VAL A 58 1.59 -17.99 -11.53
CA VAL A 58 0.30 -17.88 -12.23
C VAL A 58 -0.42 -19.22 -12.29
N ALA A 59 0.29 -20.35 -12.28
CA ALA A 59 -0.32 -21.67 -12.18
C ALA A 59 -1.05 -21.84 -10.83
N SER A 60 -0.38 -21.47 -9.74
CA SER A 60 -0.90 -21.54 -8.36
C SER A 60 -2.07 -20.58 -8.13
N ALA A 61 -1.93 -19.30 -8.51
CA ALA A 61 -2.94 -18.27 -8.30
C ALA A 61 -4.27 -18.60 -8.99
N ASP A 62 -5.38 -18.11 -8.45
CA ASP A 62 -6.70 -18.23 -9.08
C ASP A 62 -6.91 -17.11 -10.10
N TYR A 63 -6.43 -15.91 -9.79
CA TYR A 63 -6.46 -14.77 -10.70
C TYR A 63 -5.06 -14.21 -10.92
N SER A 64 -4.80 -13.76 -12.15
CA SER A 64 -3.68 -12.87 -12.45
C SER A 64 -4.21 -11.68 -13.21
N PHE A 65 -3.96 -10.46 -12.73
CA PHE A 65 -4.54 -9.26 -13.33
C PHE A 65 -3.66 -8.04 -13.10
N VAL A 66 -3.82 -7.06 -13.97
CA VAL A 66 -3.22 -5.73 -13.83
C VAL A 66 -4.21 -4.84 -13.10
N GLY A 67 -3.77 -4.18 -12.03
CA GLY A 67 -4.62 -3.27 -11.28
C GLY A 67 -3.87 -2.04 -10.79
N ILE A 68 -4.62 -0.96 -10.56
CA ILE A 68 -4.13 0.24 -9.87
C ILE A 68 -4.79 0.34 -8.49
N VAL A 69 -3.98 0.55 -7.47
CA VAL A 69 -4.45 0.67 -6.08
C VAL A 69 -5.07 2.05 -5.93
N LYS A 70 -6.35 2.13 -5.54
CA LYS A 70 -7.03 3.40 -5.32
C LYS A 70 -6.77 3.93 -3.91
N ARG A 71 -6.83 3.06 -2.91
CA ARG A 71 -6.52 3.39 -1.52
C ARG A 71 -6.39 2.14 -0.65
N GLU A 72 -5.69 2.28 0.46
CA GLU A 72 -5.82 1.41 1.62
C GLU A 72 -7.14 1.72 2.36
N THR A 73 -7.83 0.70 2.86
CA THR A 73 -9.12 0.84 3.56
C THR A 73 -9.07 0.40 5.03
N GLY A 74 -7.91 -0.02 5.52
CA GLY A 74 -7.70 -0.45 6.91
C GLY A 74 -6.98 -1.79 7.00
N THR A 75 -6.80 -2.27 8.22
CA THR A 75 -6.16 -3.56 8.53
C THR A 75 -7.07 -4.37 9.45
N SER A 76 -7.21 -5.67 9.18
CA SER A 76 -7.83 -6.64 10.11
C SER A 76 -6.77 -7.57 10.69
N TYR A 77 -7.14 -8.24 11.79
CA TYR A 77 -6.26 -9.14 12.52
C TYR A 77 -6.88 -10.52 12.59
N GLN A 78 -6.13 -11.54 12.19
CA GLN A 78 -6.60 -12.94 12.15
C GLN A 78 -5.61 -13.85 12.88
N ASN A 79 -6.02 -15.10 13.16
CA ASN A 79 -5.16 -16.11 13.79
C ASN A 79 -4.46 -15.62 15.09
N PRO A 80 -5.22 -15.14 16.10
CA PRO A 80 -4.62 -14.57 17.30
C PRO A 80 -3.79 -15.60 18.07
N ILE A 81 -2.53 -15.29 18.28
CA ILE A 81 -1.61 -16.10 19.10
C ILE A 81 -1.40 -15.45 20.47
N PRO A 82 -1.35 -16.24 21.56
CA PRO A 82 -0.98 -15.72 22.87
C PRO A 82 0.51 -15.39 22.91
N LEU A 83 0.83 -14.15 23.28
CA LEU A 83 2.19 -13.66 23.48
C LEU A 83 2.40 -13.31 24.95
N GLU A 84 3.37 -13.96 25.58
CA GLU A 84 3.83 -13.62 26.92
C GLU A 84 4.55 -12.26 26.89
N GLN A 85 4.16 -11.39 27.81
CA GLN A 85 4.73 -10.06 27.98
C GLN A 85 5.83 -10.09 29.05
N ALA A 86 6.66 -9.05 29.08
CA ALA A 86 7.75 -8.95 30.06
C ALA A 86 7.27 -8.91 31.53
N ASP A 87 6.02 -8.50 31.77
CA ASP A 87 5.39 -8.49 33.10
C ASP A 87 4.73 -9.81 33.49
N GLY A 88 4.90 -10.87 32.68
CA GLY A 88 4.31 -12.20 32.89
C GLY A 88 2.83 -12.29 32.50
N THR A 89 2.22 -11.22 31.97
CA THR A 89 0.87 -11.28 31.41
C THR A 89 0.88 -11.89 30.01
N THR A 90 -0.29 -12.35 29.54
CA THR A 90 -0.45 -12.84 28.16
C THR A 90 -1.36 -11.91 27.37
N LYS A 91 -0.90 -11.45 26.21
CA LYS A 91 -1.69 -10.68 25.26
C LYS A 91 -1.89 -11.48 23.99
N LYS A 92 -3.12 -11.58 23.49
CA LYS A 92 -3.37 -12.15 22.17
C LYS A 92 -3.08 -11.10 21.10
N MET A 93 -2.35 -11.47 20.06
CA MET A 93 -2.06 -10.61 18.92
C MET A 93 -2.32 -11.40 17.64
N GLY A 94 -3.11 -10.83 16.73
CA GLY A 94 -3.36 -11.42 15.42
C GLY A 94 -2.32 -11.03 14.37
N GLU A 95 -2.23 -11.84 13.33
CA GLU A 95 -1.54 -11.50 12.09
C GLU A 95 -2.30 -10.40 11.35
N ALA A 96 -1.57 -9.39 10.89
CA ALA A 96 -2.14 -8.25 10.18
C ALA A 96 -2.46 -8.60 8.72
N TYR A 97 -3.63 -8.15 8.26
CA TYR A 97 -4.07 -8.21 6.87
C TYR A 97 -4.56 -6.83 6.42
N THR A 98 -3.78 -6.15 5.58
CA THR A 98 -4.14 -4.83 5.06
C THR A 98 -5.07 -4.93 3.85
N HIS A 99 -6.11 -4.12 3.83
CA HIS A 99 -7.16 -4.13 2.82
C HIS A 99 -7.04 -2.94 1.88
N TYR A 100 -7.32 -3.18 0.61
CA TYR A 100 -7.22 -2.18 -0.45
C TYR A 100 -8.44 -2.20 -1.36
N THR A 101 -8.77 -1.03 -1.89
CA THR A 101 -9.61 -0.91 -3.08
C THR A 101 -8.72 -0.83 -4.31
N VAL A 102 -8.93 -1.71 -5.29
CA VAL A 102 -8.13 -1.82 -6.52
C VAL A 102 -9.04 -1.70 -7.73
N GLN A 103 -8.66 -0.86 -8.69
CA GLN A 103 -9.30 -0.82 -10.01
C GLN A 103 -8.58 -1.80 -10.93
N VAL A 104 -9.30 -2.82 -11.40
CA VAL A 104 -8.75 -3.75 -12.40
C VAL A 104 -8.67 -3.04 -13.75
N LEU A 105 -7.52 -3.14 -14.39
CA LEU A 105 -7.25 -2.55 -15.70
C LEU A 105 -7.30 -3.61 -16.80
N ALA A 106 -6.77 -4.80 -16.52
CA ALA A 106 -6.78 -5.93 -17.46
C ALA A 106 -6.72 -7.26 -16.71
N ASN A 107 -7.47 -8.24 -17.20
CA ASN A 107 -7.41 -9.62 -16.73
C ASN A 107 -6.37 -10.39 -17.54
N LEU A 108 -5.41 -11.03 -16.87
CA LEU A 108 -4.42 -11.91 -17.50
C LEU A 108 -4.85 -13.38 -17.40
N LYS A 109 -5.31 -13.80 -16.22
CA LYS A 109 -5.87 -15.12 -15.91
C LYS A 109 -7.18 -14.97 -15.15
N ASN A 110 -8.21 -15.65 -15.64
CA ASN A 110 -9.60 -15.58 -15.19
C ASN A 110 -10.17 -14.15 -15.21
N LYS A 111 -11.49 -14.01 -15.12
CA LYS A 111 -12.15 -12.71 -15.29
C LYS A 111 -12.53 -12.09 -13.95
N LEU A 112 -12.09 -10.86 -13.72
CA LEU A 112 -12.62 -9.94 -12.71
C LEU A 112 -13.36 -8.79 -13.40
N VAL A 113 -14.32 -8.19 -12.70
CA VAL A 113 -15.01 -6.97 -13.13
C VAL A 113 -14.00 -5.81 -13.30
N THR A 114 -14.14 -5.04 -14.37
CA THR A 114 -13.23 -3.91 -14.69
C THR A 114 -13.94 -2.56 -14.65
N GLU A 115 -15.27 -2.55 -14.58
CA GLU A 115 -16.09 -1.33 -14.57
C GLU A 115 -16.14 -0.67 -13.18
N ARG A 116 -15.77 -1.41 -12.14
CA ARG A 116 -15.71 -0.95 -10.75
C ARG A 116 -14.46 -1.43 -10.05
N SER A 117 -14.10 -0.75 -8.97
CA SER A 117 -13.04 -1.23 -8.10
C SER A 117 -13.50 -2.41 -7.25
N ILE A 118 -12.56 -3.32 -6.97
CA ILE A 118 -12.73 -4.52 -6.15
C ILE A 118 -11.96 -4.41 -4.83
N LYS A 119 -12.27 -5.28 -3.89
CA LYS A 119 -11.51 -5.41 -2.64
C LYS A 119 -10.40 -6.45 -2.81
N VAL A 120 -9.21 -6.11 -2.35
CA VAL A 120 -8.07 -7.03 -2.27
C VAL A 120 -7.48 -6.93 -0.87
N THR A 121 -7.22 -8.09 -0.26
CA THR A 121 -6.57 -8.20 1.04
C THR A 121 -5.14 -8.67 0.83
N LYS A 122 -4.20 -8.04 1.53
CA LYS A 122 -2.80 -8.43 1.54
C LYS A 122 -2.39 -8.92 2.93
N GLN A 123 -1.66 -10.04 3.01
CA GLN A 123 -1.06 -10.44 4.29
C GLN A 123 0.12 -9.52 4.64
N GLY A 124 0.21 -9.14 5.90
CA GLY A 124 1.11 -8.09 6.39
C GLY A 124 0.36 -6.77 6.58
N GLY A 125 0.94 -5.89 7.38
CA GLY A 125 0.31 -4.65 7.77
C GLY A 125 0.81 -4.11 9.10
N ILE A 126 0.17 -3.06 9.60
CA ILE A 126 0.44 -2.51 10.93
C ILE A 126 -0.05 -3.49 12.00
N ARG A 127 0.79 -3.77 13.01
CA ARG A 127 0.41 -4.59 14.17
C ARG A 127 -0.78 -4.00 14.91
N GLU A 128 -1.52 -4.84 15.62
CA GLU A 128 -2.73 -4.44 16.37
C GLU A 128 -2.45 -3.38 17.44
N ASP A 129 -1.23 -3.37 18.00
CA ASP A 129 -0.76 -2.37 18.95
C ASP A 129 -0.09 -1.15 18.30
N HIS A 130 -0.07 -1.09 16.96
CA HIS A 130 0.51 -0.02 16.16
C HIS A 130 2.02 0.20 16.36
N SER A 131 2.70 -0.74 17.01
CA SER A 131 4.13 -0.62 17.36
C SER A 131 5.06 -0.78 16.16
N ALA A 132 4.63 -1.54 15.15
CA ALA A 132 5.42 -1.85 13.97
C ALA A 132 4.54 -2.29 12.80
N TYR A 133 5.12 -2.32 11.61
CA TYR A 133 4.59 -3.07 10.47
C TYR A 133 5.31 -4.42 10.37
N ASP A 134 4.56 -5.47 10.05
CA ASP A 134 5.13 -6.77 9.67
C ASP A 134 4.78 -7.06 8.22
N VAL A 135 5.78 -7.42 7.41
CA VAL A 135 5.63 -7.78 6.00
C VAL A 135 6.42 -9.04 5.73
N LEU A 136 5.90 -9.96 4.91
CA LEU A 136 6.65 -11.16 4.54
C LEU A 136 7.94 -10.82 3.78
N ALA A 137 8.99 -11.59 4.03
CA ALA A 137 10.30 -11.43 3.43
C ALA A 137 10.24 -11.39 1.89
N GLY A 138 10.68 -10.27 1.31
CA GLY A 138 10.68 -10.04 -0.14
C GLY A 138 9.34 -9.56 -0.70
N ASP A 139 8.35 -9.30 0.16
CA ASP A 139 7.08 -8.67 -0.19
C ASP A 139 7.06 -7.19 0.23
N SER A 140 6.04 -6.45 -0.21
CA SER A 140 5.85 -5.04 0.11
C SER A 140 4.38 -4.64 0.15
N LEU A 141 3.98 -3.84 1.13
CA LEU A 141 2.64 -3.24 1.14
C LEU A 141 2.38 -2.39 -0.10
N LEU A 142 1.10 -2.32 -0.48
CA LEU A 142 0.66 -1.64 -1.67
C LEU A 142 0.56 -0.13 -1.44
N LYS A 143 0.84 0.64 -2.48
CA LYS A 143 0.78 2.11 -2.43
C LYS A 143 -0.34 2.60 -3.33
N ALA A 144 -1.09 3.58 -2.83
CA ALA A 144 -2.10 4.27 -3.62
C ALA A 144 -1.49 4.86 -4.90
N ASP A 145 -2.29 4.85 -5.97
CA ASP A 145 -1.97 5.31 -7.32
C ASP A 145 -0.79 4.59 -7.98
N GLN A 146 -0.36 3.45 -7.44
CA GLN A 146 0.61 2.56 -8.08
C GLN A 146 -0.09 1.37 -8.74
N ALA A 147 0.46 0.95 -9.87
CA ALA A 147 -0.01 -0.20 -10.60
C ALA A 147 0.86 -1.44 -10.35
N TYR A 148 0.21 -2.59 -10.35
CA TYR A 148 0.84 -3.88 -10.08
C TYR A 148 0.24 -4.96 -10.99
N VAL A 149 1.02 -6.02 -11.24
CA VAL A 149 0.46 -7.33 -11.53
C VAL A 149 0.13 -8.01 -10.20
N PHE A 150 -1.11 -8.42 -10.03
CA PHE A 150 -1.63 -9.15 -8.87
C PHE A 150 -1.75 -10.63 -9.23
N ASN A 151 -1.21 -11.50 -8.38
CA ASN A 151 -1.42 -12.94 -8.40
C ASN A 151 -2.20 -13.31 -7.14
N ALA A 152 -3.52 -13.41 -7.28
CA ALA A 152 -4.47 -13.46 -6.18
C ALA A 152 -5.13 -14.82 -6.03
N TYR A 153 -5.47 -15.16 -4.80
CA TYR A 153 -6.13 -16.40 -4.41
C TYR A 153 -7.54 -16.10 -3.92
N ALA A 154 -8.53 -16.78 -4.50
CA ALA A 154 -9.91 -16.67 -4.05
C ALA A 154 -10.05 -17.35 -2.69
N GLN A 155 -10.59 -16.63 -1.72
CA GLN A 155 -10.92 -17.18 -0.40
C GLN A 155 -12.34 -17.74 -0.43
N ALA A 156 -12.67 -18.59 0.55
CA ALA A 156 -14.00 -19.22 0.63
C ALA A 156 -15.13 -18.20 0.82
N ASP A 157 -14.84 -17.03 1.39
CA ASP A 157 -15.77 -15.90 1.55
C ASP A 157 -15.84 -14.99 0.29
N GLY A 158 -15.22 -15.41 -0.80
CA GLY A 158 -15.13 -14.68 -2.06
C GLY A 158 -14.07 -13.59 -2.07
N THR A 159 -13.43 -13.24 -0.96
CA THR A 159 -12.38 -12.20 -0.95
C THR A 159 -11.13 -12.65 -1.72
N LEU A 160 -10.34 -11.69 -2.20
CA LEU A 160 -9.09 -11.96 -2.89
C LEU A 160 -7.90 -11.70 -1.96
N LEU A 161 -7.11 -12.73 -1.70
CA LEU A 161 -5.87 -12.63 -0.94
C LEU A 161 -4.67 -12.56 -1.87
N VAL A 162 -3.77 -11.61 -1.62
CA VAL A 162 -2.40 -11.61 -2.14
C VAL A 162 -1.44 -11.73 -0.99
N SER A 163 -0.56 -12.73 -1.00
CA SER A 163 0.39 -12.96 0.09
C SER A 163 1.74 -13.42 -0.42
N GLY A 164 2.79 -12.80 0.09
CA GLY A 164 4.16 -13.21 -0.11
C GLY A 164 4.82 -12.57 -1.33
N LYS A 165 6.12 -12.84 -1.45
CA LYS A 165 6.97 -12.33 -2.53
C LYS A 165 6.31 -12.57 -3.89
N ASN A 166 6.30 -11.54 -4.73
CA ASN A 166 5.76 -11.56 -6.10
C ASN A 166 4.25 -11.89 -6.21
N SER A 167 3.50 -11.95 -5.09
CA SER A 167 2.02 -11.92 -5.12
C SER A 167 1.49 -10.60 -5.70
N THR A 168 2.28 -9.54 -5.57
CA THR A 168 2.04 -8.24 -6.21
C THR A 168 3.37 -7.69 -6.73
N VAL A 169 3.50 -7.54 -8.04
CA VAL A 169 4.73 -7.06 -8.69
C VAL A 169 4.50 -5.64 -9.22
N PRO A 170 5.28 -4.64 -8.76
CA PRO A 170 5.07 -3.25 -9.14
C PRO A 170 5.45 -3.00 -10.60
N ILE A 171 4.60 -2.24 -11.29
CA ILE A 171 4.82 -1.80 -12.67
C ILE A 171 5.40 -0.39 -12.61
N LYS A 172 6.73 -0.29 -12.74
CA LYS A 172 7.48 0.98 -12.58
C LYS A 172 8.02 1.52 -13.90
N ASP A 173 8.00 0.72 -14.94
CA ASP A 173 8.63 1.03 -16.23
C ASP A 173 7.71 1.81 -17.18
N LYS A 174 6.45 2.06 -16.79
CA LYS A 174 5.43 2.70 -17.63
C LYS A 174 4.48 3.58 -16.82
N PRO A 175 4.00 4.70 -17.40
CA PRO A 175 2.82 5.41 -16.90
C PRO A 175 1.55 4.58 -17.11
N VAL A 176 0.47 4.96 -16.42
CA VAL A 176 -0.77 4.16 -16.32
C VAL A 176 -1.40 3.85 -17.67
N ASP A 177 -1.42 4.82 -18.58
CA ASP A 177 -1.95 4.73 -19.94
C ASP A 177 -1.14 3.80 -20.86
N ALA A 178 0.10 3.48 -20.50
CA ALA A 178 0.99 2.60 -21.25
C ALA A 178 1.33 1.28 -20.53
N ILE A 179 0.62 0.94 -19.45
CA ILE A 179 0.91 -0.25 -18.63
C ILE A 179 0.83 -1.55 -19.45
N ALA A 180 -0.08 -1.64 -20.43
CA ALA A 180 -0.22 -2.85 -21.26
C ALA A 180 1.09 -3.26 -21.95
N ASP A 181 1.96 -2.29 -22.22
CA ASP A 181 3.27 -2.51 -22.86
C ASP A 181 4.42 -2.78 -21.89
N SER A 182 4.17 -2.76 -20.58
CA SER A 182 5.16 -3.04 -19.54
C SER A 182 5.79 -4.41 -19.74
N SER A 183 7.10 -4.47 -19.50
CA SER A 183 7.86 -5.72 -19.48
C SER A 183 7.28 -6.72 -18.48
N VAL A 184 6.87 -6.25 -17.29
CA VAL A 184 6.25 -7.07 -16.25
C VAL A 184 4.94 -7.67 -16.74
N VAL A 185 4.07 -6.86 -17.35
CA VAL A 185 2.78 -7.33 -17.88
C VAL A 185 3.00 -8.39 -18.95
N LYS A 186 3.94 -8.15 -19.89
CA LYS A 186 4.28 -9.12 -20.94
C LYS A 186 4.81 -10.44 -20.36
N THR A 187 5.67 -10.39 -19.32
CA THR A 187 6.15 -11.59 -18.63
C THR A 187 5.01 -12.42 -18.05
N TYR A 188 4.09 -11.79 -17.33
CA TYR A 188 2.97 -12.51 -16.70
C TYR A 188 1.92 -12.96 -17.72
N GLN A 189 1.65 -12.18 -18.77
CA GLN A 189 0.80 -12.58 -19.88
C GLN A 189 1.35 -13.83 -20.59
N ALA A 190 2.66 -13.86 -20.84
CA ALA A 190 3.32 -15.02 -21.43
C ALA A 190 3.27 -16.24 -20.50
N ALA A 191 3.47 -16.05 -19.19
CA ALA A 191 3.37 -17.12 -18.21
C ALA A 191 1.97 -17.75 -18.20
N VAL A 192 0.90 -16.93 -18.22
CA VAL A 192 -0.48 -17.43 -18.32
C VAL A 192 -0.71 -18.19 -19.62
N GLY A 193 -0.14 -17.71 -20.73
CA GLY A 193 -0.24 -18.40 -22.03
C GLY A 193 0.40 -19.79 -22.07
N THR A 194 1.17 -20.18 -21.05
CA THR A 194 1.72 -21.53 -20.92
C THR A 194 0.80 -22.52 -20.19
N LEU A 195 -0.30 -22.04 -19.58
CA LEU A 195 -1.28 -22.89 -18.91
C LEU A 195 -2.19 -23.58 -19.94
N SER A 196 -2.57 -24.82 -19.68
CA SER A 196 -3.48 -25.56 -20.55
C SER A 196 -4.93 -25.05 -20.45
N ALA A 197 -5.72 -25.22 -21.51
CA ALA A 197 -7.14 -24.83 -21.52
C ALA A 197 -7.93 -25.47 -20.37
N LYS A 198 -7.61 -26.73 -20.02
CA LYS A 198 -8.24 -27.45 -18.91
C LYS A 198 -7.94 -26.82 -17.54
N GLU A 199 -6.74 -26.29 -17.34
CA GLU A 199 -6.36 -25.57 -16.11
C GLU A 199 -7.06 -24.21 -15.98
N LEU A 200 -7.27 -23.54 -17.12
CA LEU A 200 -8.00 -22.26 -17.16
C LEU A 200 -9.50 -22.46 -16.91
N GLU A 201 -10.13 -23.44 -17.55
CA GLU A 201 -11.57 -23.73 -17.40
C GLU A 201 -11.92 -24.18 -15.97
N ALA A 202 -11.13 -25.08 -15.37
CA ALA A 202 -11.37 -25.56 -14.01
C ALA A 202 -11.31 -24.43 -12.97
N LYS A 203 -10.41 -23.46 -13.17
CA LYS A 203 -10.27 -22.31 -12.27
C LYS A 203 -11.28 -21.20 -12.56
N GLN A 204 -11.68 -20.97 -13.81
CA GLN A 204 -12.73 -20.00 -14.13
C GLN A 204 -14.07 -20.41 -13.52
N LYS A 205 -14.44 -21.69 -13.58
CA LYS A 205 -15.67 -22.18 -12.96
C LYS A 205 -15.70 -21.92 -11.44
N ALA A 206 -14.58 -22.16 -10.75
CA ALA A 206 -14.45 -21.89 -9.32
C ALA A 206 -14.47 -20.38 -9.00
N SER A 207 -13.99 -19.56 -9.93
CA SER A 207 -13.96 -18.10 -9.87
C SER A 207 -15.35 -17.47 -10.01
N ASP A 208 -16.18 -17.95 -10.95
CA ASP A 208 -17.54 -17.45 -11.18
C ASP A 208 -18.45 -17.70 -9.95
N ASP A 209 -18.30 -18.85 -9.31
CA ASP A 209 -19.03 -19.21 -8.09
C ASP A 209 -18.71 -18.25 -6.91
N ALA A 210 -17.47 -17.72 -6.85
CA ALA A 210 -17.01 -16.81 -5.80
C ALA A 210 -17.35 -15.32 -6.06
N GLN A 211 -17.56 -14.92 -7.32
CA GLN A 211 -17.94 -13.55 -7.68
C GLN A 211 -19.42 -13.25 -7.50
N ASN A 212 -20.30 -14.23 -7.70
CA ASN A 212 -21.74 -14.06 -7.50
C ASN A 212 -22.15 -13.92 -6.02
N SER A 213 -21.21 -14.06 -5.09
CA SER A 213 -21.38 -13.83 -3.65
C SER A 213 -20.83 -12.50 -3.15
N GLN A 214 -20.19 -11.68 -4.01
CA GLN A 214 -19.66 -10.34 -3.67
C GLN A 214 -20.59 -9.21 -4.08
#